data_AF-A0A2V8P2Z2-F1
#
_entry.id   AF-A0A2V8P2Z2-F1
#
_cell.length_a   1.000
_cell.length_b   1.000
_cell.length_c   1.000
_cell.angle_alpha   90.00
_cell.angle_beta   90.00
_cell.angle_gamma   90.00
#
_symmetry.space_group_name_H-M   'P 1'
#
loop_
_entity.id
_entity.type
_entity.pdbx_description
1 polymer ?
#
loop_
_entity_poly.entity_id
_entity_poly.type
_entity_poly.pdbx_seq_one_letter_code
_entity_poly.pdbx_strand_id
1 'polypeptide(L)'
;MDCILASRECVAGVSALNFSRRLWLLIVTSIVVAFLPHPTLAQQATLTDDAYTSTKKANRNFGDDQSLSVTATTERGFVKFKLTPSLPAGTVGGHVGKATLKIFVSDVASAGQLNIFRVTTACDGSNARRGGVHSCRHDCQRR
;
A
#
# COMPACT_ATOMS: atom_id res chain seq x y z
N MET A 1 -73.26 54.05 6.52
CA MET A 1 -73.99 52.78 6.62
C MET A 1 -73.42 51.84 5.56
N ASP A 2 -72.73 50.81 6.05
CA ASP A 2 -72.55 49.46 5.50
C ASP A 2 -71.83 49.28 4.14
N CYS A 3 -71.06 48.22 3.82
CA CYS A 3 -70.15 47.31 4.51
C CYS A 3 -69.70 46.25 3.44
N ILE A 4 -68.50 45.66 3.58
CA ILE A 4 -68.02 44.35 3.01
C ILE A 4 -67.68 44.33 1.48
N LEU A 5 -66.68 43.64 0.89
CA LEU A 5 -65.77 42.50 1.13
C LEU A 5 -64.43 42.79 0.40
N ALA A 6 -63.24 42.66 1.00
CA ALA A 6 -62.47 41.42 1.16
C ALA A 6 -62.12 40.70 -0.16
N SER A 7 -60.89 40.89 -0.63
CA SER A 7 -60.16 39.91 -1.47
C SER A 7 -58.66 40.01 -1.20
N ARG A 8 -58.25 39.52 -0.01
CA ARG A 8 -56.89 39.04 0.23
C ARG A 8 -56.85 37.59 -0.24
N GLU A 9 -56.19 37.35 -1.36
CA GLU A 9 -55.87 35.99 -1.76
C GLU A 9 -54.74 35.50 -0.85
N CYS A 10 -55.10 34.68 0.14
CA CYS A 10 -54.16 33.84 0.87
C CYS A 10 -53.68 32.74 -0.08
N VAL A 11 -52.53 32.95 -0.74
CA VAL A 11 -51.77 31.85 -1.35
C VAL A 11 -51.07 31.10 -0.21
N ALA A 12 -51.83 30.23 0.44
CA ALA A 12 -51.36 29.36 1.50
C ALA A 12 -50.48 28.23 0.92
N GLY A 13 -49.17 28.33 1.13
CA GLY A 13 -48.49 27.35 2.00
C GLY A 13 -48.34 25.90 1.56
N VAL A 14 -48.34 25.55 0.27
CA VAL A 14 -48.15 24.12 -0.14
C VAL A 14 -46.67 23.73 -0.30
N SER A 15 -45.75 24.69 -0.40
CA SER A 15 -44.34 24.39 -0.76
C SER A 15 -43.42 24.00 0.42
N ALA A 16 -43.80 24.30 1.66
CA ALA A 16 -42.91 24.14 2.82
C ALA A 16 -42.79 22.70 3.35
N LEU A 17 -43.84 21.87 3.25
CA LEU A 17 -43.82 20.48 3.72
C LEU A 17 -42.94 19.56 2.84
N ASN A 18 -42.85 19.86 1.54
CA ASN A 18 -42.02 19.09 0.61
C ASN A 18 -40.53 19.44 0.76
N PHE A 19 -40.22 20.66 1.19
CA PHE A 19 -38.84 21.11 1.37
C PHE A 19 -38.19 20.49 2.61
N SER A 20 -38.91 20.43 3.74
CA SER A 20 -38.42 19.79 4.96
C SER A 20 -38.23 18.28 4.79
N ARG A 21 -39.16 17.61 4.11
CA ARG A 21 -39.08 16.17 3.80
C ARG A 21 -37.96 15.85 2.82
N ARG A 22 -37.73 16.69 1.80
CA ARG A 22 -36.60 16.55 0.87
C ARG A 22 -35.26 16.82 1.57
N LEU A 23 -35.19 17.84 2.42
CA LEU A 23 -33.99 18.16 3.19
C LEU A 23 -33.63 17.02 4.16
N TRP A 24 -34.61 16.44 4.84
CA TRP A 24 -34.40 15.31 5.74
C TRP A 24 -33.92 14.06 4.99
N LEU A 25 -34.50 13.76 3.83
CA LEU A 25 -34.03 12.67 2.98
C LEU A 25 -32.58 12.88 2.50
N LEU A 26 -32.18 14.11 2.17
CA LEU A 26 -30.80 14.43 1.78
C LEU A 26 -29.81 14.30 2.94
N ILE A 27 -30.21 14.69 4.16
CA ILE A 27 -29.38 14.51 5.36
C ILE A 27 -29.21 13.02 5.66
N VAL A 28 -30.29 12.24 5.63
CA VAL A 28 -30.24 10.80 5.87
C VAL A 28 -29.39 10.10 4.81
N THR A 29 -29.54 10.44 3.53
CA THR A 29 -28.70 9.86 2.47
C THR A 29 -27.23 10.25 2.61
N SER A 30 -26.91 11.49 2.96
CA SER A 30 -25.52 11.91 3.19
C SER A 30 -24.88 11.18 4.36
N ILE A 31 -25.63 10.97 5.45
CA ILE A 31 -25.15 10.19 6.61
C ILE A 31 -24.93 8.74 6.19
N VAL A 32 -25.89 8.12 5.50
CA VAL A 32 -25.75 6.74 5.02
C VAL A 32 -24.50 6.59 4.14
N VAL A 33 -24.28 7.49 3.17
CA VAL A 33 -23.10 7.48 2.29
C VAL A 33 -21.78 7.62 3.08
N ALA A 34 -21.75 8.42 4.15
CA ALA A 34 -20.55 8.59 4.97
C ALA A 34 -20.17 7.32 5.77
N PHE A 35 -21.15 6.48 6.11
CA PHE A 35 -20.94 5.23 6.85
C PHE A 35 -20.71 4.00 5.95
N LEU A 36 -20.74 4.15 4.62
CA LEU A 36 -20.41 3.03 3.74
C LEU A 36 -18.92 2.65 3.89
N PRO A 37 -18.60 1.35 3.93
CA PRO A 37 -17.21 0.90 3.92
C PRO A 37 -16.55 1.40 2.63
N HIS A 38 -15.51 2.21 2.78
CA HIS A 38 -14.81 2.76 1.64
C HIS A 38 -14.00 1.64 0.97
N PRO A 39 -14.09 1.45 -0.36
CA PRO A 39 -13.23 0.51 -1.05
C PRO A 39 -11.78 0.96 -0.85
N THR A 40 -10.98 0.14 -0.16
CA THR A 40 -9.56 0.40 -0.02
C THR A 40 -8.91 0.18 -1.37
N LEU A 41 -8.41 1.25 -2.01
CA LEU A 41 -7.57 1.10 -3.19
C LEU A 41 -6.32 0.33 -2.80
N ALA A 42 -5.98 -0.67 -3.60
CA ALA A 42 -4.74 -1.42 -3.42
C ALA A 42 -3.56 -0.47 -3.70
N GLN A 43 -2.76 -0.17 -2.68
CA GLN A 43 -1.61 0.69 -2.85
C GLN A 43 -0.42 -0.12 -3.36
N GLN A 44 0.04 0.21 -4.57
CA GLN A 44 1.19 -0.47 -5.16
C GLN A 44 2.49 0.16 -4.65
N ALA A 45 3.36 -0.69 -4.09
CA ALA A 45 4.72 -0.29 -3.78
C ALA A 45 5.55 -0.22 -5.07
N THR A 46 6.38 0.80 -5.20
CA THR A 46 7.28 0.95 -6.33
C THR A 46 8.55 0.13 -6.08
N LEU A 47 8.87 -0.81 -6.96
CA LEU A 47 10.19 -1.44 -6.98
C LEU A 47 11.21 -0.37 -7.38
N THR A 48 12.24 -0.18 -6.56
CA THR A 48 13.27 0.84 -6.82
C THR A 48 14.63 0.28 -7.18
N ASP A 49 14.92 -0.90 -6.67
CA ASP A 49 16.24 -1.50 -6.80
C ASP A 49 16.09 -3.01 -6.64
N ASP A 50 16.84 -3.74 -7.44
CA ASP A 50 16.99 -5.17 -7.34
C ASP A 50 18.40 -5.57 -7.73
N ALA A 51 18.94 -6.54 -7.02
CA ALA A 51 20.27 -7.06 -7.25
C ALA A 51 20.37 -8.46 -6.64
N TYR A 52 21.32 -9.25 -7.10
CA TYR A 52 21.72 -10.46 -6.39
C TYR A 52 23.21 -10.40 -6.05
N THR A 53 23.61 -11.19 -5.05
CA THR A 53 25.03 -11.40 -4.75
C THR A 53 25.41 -12.83 -5.06
N SER A 54 26.70 -13.07 -5.31
CA SER A 54 27.23 -14.41 -5.62
C SER A 54 28.49 -14.68 -4.82
N THR A 55 28.53 -15.78 -4.07
CA THR A 55 29.75 -16.20 -3.36
C THR A 55 30.91 -16.53 -4.30
N LYS A 56 30.62 -16.82 -5.58
CA LYS A 56 31.65 -17.01 -6.63
C LYS A 56 32.29 -15.70 -7.09
N LYS A 57 31.62 -14.56 -6.85
CA LYS A 57 32.02 -13.21 -7.27
C LYS A 57 31.68 -12.20 -6.17
N ALA A 58 32.28 -12.38 -4.99
CA ALA A 58 31.95 -11.66 -3.76
C ALA A 58 32.17 -10.13 -3.77
N ASN A 59 32.63 -9.54 -4.87
CA ASN A 59 32.85 -8.09 -4.98
C ASN A 59 32.19 -7.51 -6.25
N ARG A 60 31.23 -8.24 -6.83
CA ARG A 60 30.42 -7.80 -7.96
C ARG A 60 28.97 -7.59 -7.50
N ASN A 61 28.43 -6.41 -7.80
CA ASN A 61 26.99 -6.16 -7.77
C ASN A 61 26.41 -6.53 -9.14
N PHE A 62 25.27 -7.21 -9.15
CA PHE A 62 24.59 -7.67 -10.35
C PHE A 62 23.25 -6.95 -10.59
N GLY A 63 23.08 -5.72 -10.07
CA GLY A 63 21.86 -4.93 -10.26
C GLY A 63 21.61 -4.43 -11.69
N ASP A 64 22.63 -4.50 -12.56
CA ASP A 64 22.49 -4.19 -13.99
C ASP A 64 22.10 -5.41 -14.85
N ASP A 65 22.06 -6.62 -14.27
CA ASP A 65 21.67 -7.83 -14.98
C ASP A 65 20.14 -7.83 -15.22
N GLN A 66 19.68 -8.41 -16.34
CA GLN A 66 18.26 -8.44 -16.71
C GLN A 66 17.38 -9.32 -15.81
N SER A 67 17.99 -10.18 -15.00
CA SER A 67 17.28 -11.16 -14.16
C SER A 67 18.01 -11.41 -12.85
N LEU A 68 17.25 -11.62 -11.78
CA LEU A 68 17.77 -12.03 -10.47
C LEU A 68 18.04 -13.53 -10.46
N SER A 69 19.31 -13.92 -10.36
CA SER A 69 19.68 -15.32 -10.15
C SER A 69 19.58 -15.68 -8.66
N VAL A 70 18.94 -16.82 -8.38
CA VAL A 70 18.79 -17.34 -7.02
C VAL A 70 19.12 -18.82 -7.03
N THR A 71 20.06 -19.22 -6.17
CA THR A 71 20.46 -20.62 -6.00
C THR A 71 20.56 -20.95 -4.53
N ALA A 72 20.43 -22.23 -4.18
CA ALA A 72 20.39 -22.65 -2.77
C ALA A 72 21.64 -22.23 -1.96
N THR A 73 22.82 -22.17 -2.61
CA THR A 73 24.10 -22.01 -1.92
C THR A 73 24.88 -20.77 -2.30
N THR A 74 24.80 -20.33 -3.56
CA THR A 74 25.75 -19.34 -4.10
C THR A 74 25.15 -17.97 -4.34
N GLU A 75 23.88 -17.90 -4.73
CA GLU A 75 23.26 -16.65 -5.18
C GLU A 75 22.03 -16.30 -4.34
N ARG A 76 21.97 -15.03 -3.91
CA ARG A 76 20.86 -14.50 -3.11
C ARG A 76 20.33 -13.25 -3.78
N GLY A 77 19.04 -13.26 -4.13
CA GLY A 77 18.34 -12.11 -4.69
C GLY A 77 17.81 -11.16 -3.62
N PHE A 78 17.84 -9.87 -3.93
CA PHE A 78 17.35 -8.78 -3.12
C PHE A 78 16.43 -7.90 -3.96
N VAL A 79 15.28 -7.53 -3.41
CA VAL A 79 14.32 -6.62 -4.04
C VAL A 79 13.96 -5.54 -3.03
N LYS A 80 14.02 -4.28 -3.46
CA LYS A 80 13.75 -3.12 -2.62
C LYS A 80 12.54 -2.37 -3.13
N PHE A 81 11.57 -2.21 -2.25
CA PHE A 81 10.37 -1.43 -2.52
C PHE A 81 10.42 -0.11 -1.78
N LYS A 82 10.14 0.98 -2.49
CA LYS A 82 9.86 2.28 -1.89
C LYS A 82 8.38 2.32 -1.53
N LEU A 83 8.11 2.47 -0.24
CA LEU A 83 6.75 2.55 0.28
C LEU A 83 6.22 3.99 0.32
N THR A 84 7.06 5.01 0.17
CA THR A 84 6.64 6.42 0.16
C THR A 84 6.86 7.00 -1.24
N PRO A 85 5.91 7.72 -1.85
CA PRO A 85 4.65 8.23 -1.30
C PRO A 85 3.48 7.25 -1.38
N SER A 86 3.71 5.99 -1.77
CA SER A 86 2.64 5.01 -1.93
C SER A 86 1.78 4.93 -0.65
N LEU A 87 2.35 4.59 0.49
CA LEU A 87 1.62 4.58 1.76
C LEU A 87 1.60 5.99 2.38
N PRO A 88 0.46 6.41 2.97
CA PRO A 88 0.40 7.62 3.78
C PRO A 88 1.48 7.64 4.87
N ALA A 89 2.00 8.84 5.19
CA ALA A 89 2.98 8.99 6.25
C ALA A 89 2.44 8.45 7.59
N GLY A 90 3.27 7.72 8.33
CA GLY A 90 2.87 7.07 9.59
C GLY A 90 2.18 5.71 9.42
N THR A 91 2.04 5.19 8.18
CA THR A 91 1.51 3.83 7.98
C THR A 91 2.43 2.79 8.62
N VAL A 92 1.99 2.18 9.72
CA VAL A 92 2.60 1.00 10.36
C VAL A 92 1.94 -0.30 9.93
N GLY A 93 2.58 -1.43 10.20
CA GLY A 93 2.10 -2.76 9.79
C GLY A 93 0.67 -3.08 10.24
N GLY A 94 0.24 -2.58 11.40
CA GLY A 94 -1.13 -2.78 11.91
C GLY A 94 -2.23 -2.12 11.07
N HIS A 95 -1.89 -1.17 10.19
CA HIS A 95 -2.83 -0.54 9.26
C HIS A 95 -2.97 -1.33 7.94
N VAL A 96 -2.14 -2.34 7.72
CA VAL A 96 -2.12 -3.11 6.48
C VAL A 96 -2.89 -4.41 6.69
N GLY A 97 -4.12 -4.47 6.19
CA GLY A 97 -4.94 -5.69 6.27
C GLY A 97 -4.40 -6.84 5.41
N LYS A 98 -3.74 -6.52 4.28
CA LYS A 98 -3.13 -7.50 3.37
C LYS A 98 -2.00 -6.87 2.55
N ALA A 99 -0.91 -7.61 2.38
CA ALA A 99 0.16 -7.29 1.45
C ALA A 99 0.43 -8.52 0.56
N THR A 100 0.52 -8.31 -0.76
CA THR A 100 0.77 -9.40 -1.73
C THR A 100 2.04 -9.08 -2.52
N LEU A 101 3.00 -10.00 -2.50
CA LEU A 101 4.18 -9.96 -3.35
C LEU A 101 3.96 -10.90 -4.54
N LYS A 102 4.07 -10.37 -5.76
CA LYS A 102 4.00 -11.16 -6.99
C LYS A 102 5.40 -11.25 -7.59
N ILE A 103 5.87 -12.48 -7.80
CA ILE A 103 7.17 -12.78 -8.42
C ILE A 103 6.89 -13.59 -9.68
N PHE A 104 7.55 -13.22 -10.78
CA PHE A 104 7.52 -13.97 -12.02
C PHE A 104 8.83 -14.73 -12.15
N VAL A 105 8.74 -16.04 -12.33
CA VAL A 105 9.89 -16.91 -12.52
C VAL A 105 10.05 -17.16 -14.01
N SER A 106 11.19 -16.74 -14.57
CA SER A 106 11.47 -16.85 -16.01
C SER A 106 12.04 -18.21 -16.39
N ASP A 107 12.92 -18.76 -15.57
CA ASP A 107 13.59 -20.05 -15.80
C ASP A 107 13.80 -20.82 -14.49
N VAL A 108 13.73 -22.15 -14.57
CA VAL A 108 13.97 -23.05 -13.45
C VAL A 108 14.89 -24.19 -13.91
N ALA A 109 16.20 -23.98 -13.75
CA ALA A 109 17.20 -24.98 -14.10
C ALA A 109 17.11 -26.28 -13.26
N SER A 110 16.64 -26.19 -12.01
CA SER A 110 16.43 -27.34 -11.14
C SER A 110 15.26 -27.09 -10.19
N ALA A 111 14.41 -28.11 -10.00
CA ALA A 111 13.28 -28.03 -9.09
C ALA A 111 13.73 -27.82 -7.63
N GLY A 112 13.00 -26.98 -6.90
CA GLY A 112 13.36 -26.64 -5.53
C GLY A 112 12.33 -25.73 -4.86
N GLN A 113 12.73 -25.17 -3.72
CA GLN A 113 11.91 -24.24 -2.94
C GLN A 113 12.52 -22.85 -2.99
N LEU A 114 11.66 -21.83 -3.07
CA LEU A 114 12.03 -20.43 -2.95
C LEU A 114 11.60 -19.92 -1.57
N ASN A 115 12.56 -19.49 -0.75
CA ASN A 115 12.29 -18.93 0.56
C ASN A 115 12.47 -17.41 0.52
N ILE A 116 11.47 -16.68 1.00
CA ILE A 116 11.44 -15.22 1.00
C ILE A 116 11.58 -14.73 2.44
N PHE A 117 12.52 -13.83 2.67
CA PHE A 117 12.79 -13.25 3.98
C PHE A 117 12.77 -11.74 3.92
N ARG A 118 12.28 -11.12 5.00
CA ARG A 118 12.47 -9.68 5.21
C ARG A 118 13.94 -9.43 5.58
N VAL A 119 14.54 -8.44 4.95
CA VAL A 119 15.84 -7.91 5.38
C VAL A 119 15.61 -7.10 6.67
N THR A 120 16.03 -7.64 7.82
CA THR A 120 15.72 -7.09 9.15
C THR A 120 16.75 -6.10 9.66
N THR A 121 17.93 -6.07 9.06
CA THR A 121 18.96 -5.07 9.31
C THR A 121 19.18 -4.31 8.02
N ALA A 122 19.21 -2.97 8.09
CA ALA A 122 19.93 -2.24 7.05
C ALA A 122 21.30 -2.90 6.97
N CYS A 123 21.78 -3.14 5.76
CA CYS A 123 23.18 -3.49 5.58
C CYS A 123 24.04 -2.23 5.82
N ASP A 124 23.83 -1.56 6.96
CA ASP A 124 24.78 -0.67 7.58
C ASP A 124 25.53 -1.50 8.63
N GLY A 125 26.82 -1.23 8.79
CA GLY A 125 27.72 -2.07 9.60
C GLY A 125 27.47 -2.05 11.11
N SER A 126 26.29 -1.64 11.60
CA SER A 126 26.08 -1.39 13.03
C SER A 126 25.35 -2.51 13.80
N ASN A 127 24.62 -3.42 13.13
CA ASN A 127 23.79 -4.40 13.84
C ASN A 127 24.11 -5.87 13.53
N ALA A 128 25.38 -6.27 13.72
CA ALA A 128 25.82 -7.67 13.57
C ALA A 128 25.80 -8.49 14.88
N ARG A 129 25.22 -7.97 15.97
CA ARG A 129 25.27 -8.62 17.29
C ARG A 129 23.91 -8.67 17.97
N ARG A 130 22.97 -9.49 17.47
CA ARG A 130 21.95 -10.15 18.28
C ARG A 130 21.16 -11.16 17.43
N GLY A 131 21.54 -12.43 17.58
CA GLY A 131 20.74 -13.64 17.34
C GLY A 131 19.90 -13.72 16.08
N GLY A 132 20.40 -14.42 15.05
CA GLY A 132 19.57 -14.95 13.96
C GLY A 132 19.72 -14.27 12.60
N VAL A 133 20.93 -13.84 12.21
CA VAL A 133 21.20 -13.29 10.86
C VAL A 133 22.60 -13.67 10.42
N HIS A 134 22.74 -14.79 9.71
CA HIS A 134 23.98 -15.18 9.02
C HIS A 134 23.86 -14.92 7.52
N SER A 135 23.63 -13.68 7.08
CA SER A 135 23.72 -13.37 5.64
C SER A 135 23.88 -11.87 5.28
N CYS A 136 24.57 -11.07 6.10
CA CYS A 136 24.86 -9.67 5.72
C CYS A 136 26.33 -9.25 5.93
N ARG A 137 27.24 -10.18 6.26
CA ARG A 137 28.57 -9.82 6.75
C ARG A 137 29.64 -9.52 5.68
N HIS A 138 29.35 -9.67 4.38
CA HIS A 138 30.41 -9.46 3.36
C HIS A 138 30.09 -8.55 2.17
N ASP A 139 28.82 -8.24 1.84
CA ASP A 139 28.52 -7.59 0.54
C ASP A 139 28.14 -6.10 0.58
N CYS A 140 27.99 -5.48 1.76
CA CYS A 140 27.49 -4.10 1.84
C CYS A 140 28.51 -3.09 2.34
N GLN A 141 29.79 -3.31 2.02
CA GLN A 141 30.88 -2.44 2.46
C GLN A 141 31.53 -1.60 1.35
N ARG A 142 30.96 -1.57 0.14
CA ARG A 142 31.47 -0.69 -0.93
C ARG A 142 30.35 0.05 -1.64
N ARG A 143 29.89 1.11 -0.97
CA ARG A 143 29.54 2.35 -1.68
C ARG A 143 30.81 3.01 -2.18
#